data_AF-A0A961M0F4-F1
#
_entry.id   AF-A0A961M0F4-F1
#
_cell.length_a   1.000
_cell.length_b   1.000
_cell.length_c   1.000
_cell.angle_alpha   90.00
_cell.angle_beta   90.00
_cell.angle_gamma   90.00
#
_symmetry.space_group_name_H-M   'P 1'
#
loop_
_entity.id
_entity.type
_entity.pdbx_description
1 polymer ?
#
loop_
_entity_poly.entity_id
_entity_poly.type
_entity_poly.pdbx_seq_one_letter_code
_entity_poly.pdbx_strand_id
1 'polypeptide(L)'
;MSVPAPDMLSLDPDGWNDAPQGIIDLIRTRLAAPDGLVIDASVEATIPAQVAQLLVSARASAAAAGVPFRLARPSDAARESLQMLGLGDLLETRA
;
A
#
# COMPACT_ATOMS: atom_id res chain seq x y z
N MET A 1 -19.72 -3.14 -10.40
CA MET A 1 -18.56 -3.85 -9.83
C MET A 1 -17.32 -3.24 -10.46
N SER A 2 -16.49 -2.50 -9.71
CA SER A 2 -15.28 -1.89 -10.26
C SER A 2 -14.15 -2.90 -10.21
N VAL A 3 -13.73 -3.38 -11.38
CA VAL A 3 -12.49 -4.16 -11.57
C VAL A 3 -11.33 -3.27 -11.10
N PRO A 4 -10.40 -3.75 -10.24
CA PRO A 4 -9.19 -2.99 -9.94
C PRO A 4 -8.47 -2.68 -11.25
N ALA A 5 -8.05 -1.43 -11.45
CA ALA A 5 -7.27 -1.09 -12.63
C ALA A 5 -6.03 -2.02 -12.68
N PRO A 6 -5.68 -2.57 -13.85
CA PRO A 6 -4.66 -3.63 -13.97
C PRO A 6 -3.29 -3.27 -13.37
N ASP A 7 -3.03 -1.99 -13.12
CA ASP A 7 -1.76 -1.47 -12.61
C ASP A 7 -1.68 -1.38 -11.08
N MET A 8 -2.79 -1.64 -10.37
CA MET A 8 -2.83 -1.54 -8.91
C MET A 8 -2.27 -2.79 -8.24
N LEU A 9 -1.65 -2.63 -7.07
CA LEU A 9 -1.24 -3.73 -6.22
C LEU A 9 -2.31 -3.95 -5.14
N SER A 10 -2.97 -5.11 -5.12
CA SER A 10 -3.96 -5.42 -4.09
C SER A 10 -3.32 -5.59 -2.71
N LEU A 11 -3.86 -4.89 -1.71
CA LEU A 11 -3.49 -5.08 -0.31
C LEU A 11 -4.16 -6.36 0.21
N ASP A 12 -3.34 -7.32 0.59
CA ASP A 12 -3.75 -8.58 1.22
C ASP A 12 -2.98 -8.72 2.54
N PRO A 13 -3.54 -8.26 3.67
CA PRO A 13 -2.81 -8.23 4.92
C PRO A 13 -2.27 -9.59 5.36
N ASP A 14 -3.04 -10.66 5.16
CA ASP A 14 -2.63 -12.01 5.55
C ASP A 14 -1.52 -12.52 4.63
N GLY A 15 -1.72 -12.44 3.31
CA GLY A 15 -0.71 -12.86 2.34
C GLY A 15 0.60 -12.07 2.43
N TRP A 16 0.52 -10.77 2.74
CA TRP A 16 1.69 -9.92 2.93
C TRP A 16 2.43 -10.24 4.23
N ASN A 17 1.71 -10.67 5.26
CA ASN A 17 2.29 -11.08 6.53
C ASN A 17 3.00 -12.44 6.42
N ASP A 18 2.41 -13.38 5.66
CA ASP A 18 2.97 -14.72 5.43
C ASP A 18 4.19 -14.70 4.50
N ALA A 19 4.21 -13.81 3.51
CA ALA A 19 5.28 -13.74 2.50
C ALA A 19 5.81 -12.31 2.26
N PRO A 20 6.34 -11.62 3.29
CA PRO A 20 6.71 -10.21 3.19
C PRO A 20 7.79 -9.94 2.14
N GLN A 21 8.72 -10.88 1.94
CA GLN A 21 9.79 -10.73 0.95
C GLN A 21 9.26 -10.69 -0.49
N GLY A 22 8.27 -11.54 -0.82
CA GLY A 22 7.65 -11.54 -2.14
C GLY A 22 6.95 -10.21 -2.45
N ILE A 23 6.35 -9.60 -1.44
CA ILE A 23 5.72 -8.28 -1.56
C ILE A 23 6.75 -7.17 -1.75
N ILE A 24 7.87 -7.21 -1.03
CA ILE A 24 8.97 -6.24 -1.21
C ILE A 24 9.49 -6.28 -2.65
N ASP A 25 9.71 -7.46 -3.21
CA ASP A 25 10.21 -7.60 -4.59
C ASP A 25 9.16 -7.16 -5.63
N LEU A 26 7.88 -7.42 -5.35
CA LEU A 26 6.77 -6.93 -6.18
C LEU A 26 6.67 -5.40 -6.15
N ILE A 27 6.77 -4.78 -4.97
CA ILE A 27 6.82 -3.32 -4.82
C ILE A 27 7.99 -2.76 -5.63
N ARG A 28 9.19 -3.31 -5.49
CA ARG A 28 10.37 -2.85 -6.25
C ARG A 28 10.14 -2.88 -7.76
N THR A 29 9.49 -3.93 -8.25
CA THR A 29 9.14 -4.06 -9.68
C THR A 29 8.15 -2.97 -10.11
N ARG A 30 7.16 -2.64 -9.27
CA ARG A 30 6.15 -1.60 -9.57
C ARG A 30 6.72 -0.18 -9.51
N LEU A 31 7.80 0.07 -8.77
CA LEU A 31 8.46 1.37 -8.74
C LEU A 31 9.08 1.77 -10.09
N ALA A 32 9.32 0.81 -10.99
CA ALA A 32 9.78 1.10 -12.35
C ALA A 32 8.65 1.55 -13.30
N ALA A 33 7.39 1.48 -12.87
CA ALA A 33 6.25 1.90 -13.69
C ALA A 33 6.09 3.43 -13.69
N PRO A 34 5.71 4.04 -14.83
CA PRO A 34 5.61 5.49 -14.96
C PRO A 34 4.48 6.10 -14.11
N ASP A 35 3.45 5.32 -13.80
CA ASP A 35 2.27 5.79 -13.03
C ASP A 35 2.49 5.75 -11.51
N GLY A 36 3.67 5.30 -11.07
CA GLY A 36 4.05 5.16 -9.66
C GLY A 36 3.38 3.97 -8.96
N LEU A 37 3.42 3.99 -7.63
CA LEU A 37 2.95 2.90 -6.79
C LEU A 37 1.55 3.15 -6.25
N VAL A 38 0.56 2.47 -6.83
CA VAL A 38 -0.83 2.50 -6.38
C VAL A 38 -1.18 1.19 -5.71
N ILE A 39 -1.54 1.24 -4.43
CA ILE A 39 -1.98 0.07 -3.66
C ILE A 39 -3.48 0.16 -3.44
N ASP A 40 -4.21 -0.88 -3.83
CA ASP A 40 -5.64 -0.99 -3.59
C ASP A 40 -5.91 -1.48 -2.16
N ALA A 41 -6.37 -0.57 -1.31
CA ALA A 41 -6.62 -0.80 0.11
C ALA A 41 -8.12 -1.04 0.40
N SER A 42 -8.88 -1.53 -0.58
CA SER A 42 -10.31 -1.83 -0.43
C SER A 42 -10.60 -3.10 0.38
N VAL A 43 -9.56 -3.75 0.92
CA VAL A 43 -9.69 -4.94 1.76
C VAL A 43 -10.50 -4.62 3.02
N GLU A 44 -11.51 -5.43 3.30
CA GLU A 44 -12.34 -5.31 4.52
C GLU A 44 -11.65 -6.01 5.71
N ALA A 45 -10.39 -5.67 5.96
CA ALA A 45 -9.61 -6.21 7.06
C ALA A 45 -8.80 -5.11 7.74
N THR A 46 -8.49 -5.31 9.02
CA THR A 46 -7.55 -4.44 9.74
C THR A 46 -6.14 -4.59 9.16
N ILE A 47 -5.32 -3.56 9.32
CA ILE A 47 -3.93 -3.58 8.87
C ILE A 47 -3.01 -3.87 10.07
N PRO A 48 -2.39 -5.07 10.13
CA PRO A 48 -1.42 -5.39 11.17
C PRO A 48 -0.19 -4.47 11.09
N ALA A 49 0.51 -4.28 12.22
CA ALA A 49 1.68 -3.42 12.30
C ALA A 49 2.78 -3.76 11.27
N GLN A 50 3.00 -5.05 10.99
CA GLN A 50 3.96 -5.49 9.98
C GLN A 50 3.55 -5.05 8.56
N VAL A 51 2.28 -5.20 8.21
CA VAL A 51 1.76 -4.76 6.91
C VAL A 51 1.81 -3.23 6.81
N ALA A 52 1.48 -2.52 7.89
CA ALA A 52 1.61 -1.07 7.94
C ALA A 52 3.07 -0.63 7.71
N GLN A 53 4.05 -1.34 8.29
CA GLN A 53 5.46 -1.06 8.07
C GLN A 53 5.91 -1.31 6.61
N LEU A 54 5.33 -2.32 5.95
CA LEU A 54 5.53 -2.53 4.51
C LEU A 54 4.99 -1.34 3.71
N LEU A 55 3.82 -0.80 4.05
CA LEU A 55 3.27 0.40 3.41
C LEU A 55 4.14 1.64 3.61
N VAL A 56 4.67 1.85 4.82
CA VAL A 56 5.64 2.93 5.10
C VAL A 56 6.90 2.78 4.24
N SER A 57 7.43 1.56 4.18
CA SER A 57 8.63 1.25 3.38
C SER A 57 8.37 1.43 1.88
N ALA A 58 7.17 1.07 1.42
CA ALA A 58 6.74 1.27 0.04
C ALA A 58 6.69 2.75 -0.33
N ARG A 59 6.09 3.60 0.53
CA ARG A 59 6.06 5.06 0.34
C ARG A 59 7.47 5.66 0.30
N ALA A 60 8.34 5.28 1.24
CA ALA A 60 9.72 5.75 1.27
C ALA A 60 10.49 5.36 0.00
N SER A 61 10.26 4.14 -0.49
CA SER A 61 10.90 3.64 -1.71
C SER A 61 10.39 4.33 -2.97
N ALA A 62 9.08 4.64 -3.03
CA ALA A 62 8.50 5.44 -4.11
C ALA A 62 9.09 6.85 -4.15
N ALA A 63 9.20 7.51 -2.99
CA ALA A 63 9.84 8.82 -2.87
C ALA A 63 11.32 8.78 -3.32
N ALA A 64 12.07 7.74 -2.94
CA ALA A 64 13.46 7.57 -3.36
C ALA A 64 13.61 7.33 -4.88
N ALA A 65 12.61 6.69 -5.50
CA ALA A 65 12.55 6.49 -6.95
C ALA A 65 11.98 7.69 -7.71
N GLY A 66 11.51 8.73 -7.02
CA GLY A 66 10.89 9.91 -7.64
C GLY A 66 9.54 9.63 -8.29
N VAL A 67 8.80 8.61 -7.82
CA VAL A 67 7.48 8.24 -8.32
C VAL A 67 6.41 8.42 -7.24
N PRO A 68 5.15 8.72 -7.62
CA PRO A 68 4.09 8.95 -6.64
C PRO A 68 3.71 7.66 -5.91
N PHE A 69 3.19 7.81 -4.68
CA PHE A 69 2.62 6.74 -3.87
C PHE A 69 1.19 7.09 -3.48
N ARG A 70 0.25 6.14 -3.60
CA ARG A 70 -1.09 6.29 -3.00
C ARG A 70 -1.71 4.97 -2.54
N LEU A 71 -2.47 5.06 -1.44
CA LEU A 71 -3.47 4.07 -1.08
C LEU A 71 -4.81 4.44 -1.72
N ALA A 72 -5.28 3.61 -2.63
CA ALA A 72 -6.55 3.79 -3.30
C ALA A 72 -7.66 3.03 -2.57
N ARG A 73 -8.86 3.63 -2.51
CA ARG A 73 -10.07 3.03 -1.93
C ARG A 73 -9.86 2.40 -0.54
N PRO A 74 -9.21 3.08 0.42
CA PRO A 74 -9.02 2.49 1.75
C PRO A 74 -10.38 2.24 2.42
N SER A 75 -10.60 1.00 2.84
CA SER A 75 -11.78 0.59 3.64
C SER A 75 -11.77 1.29 5.00
N ASP A 76 -12.92 1.30 5.67
CA ASP A 76 -13.03 1.92 7.00
C ASP A 76 -12.11 1.23 8.03
N ALA A 77 -12.05 -0.11 8.00
CA ALA A 77 -11.14 -0.89 8.84
C ALA A 77 -9.66 -0.56 8.58
N ALA A 78 -9.27 -0.37 7.32
CA ALA A 78 -7.91 0.01 6.96
C ALA A 78 -7.59 1.44 7.44
N ARG A 79 -8.53 2.38 7.27
CA ARG A 79 -8.37 3.76 7.77
C ARG A 79 -8.19 3.79 9.29
N GLU A 80 -9.07 3.12 10.01
CA GLU A 80 -9.04 3.05 11.48
C GLU A 80 -7.72 2.45 11.97
N SER A 81 -7.30 1.33 11.38
CA SER A 81 -6.02 0.69 11.74
C SER A 81 -4.83 1.63 11.55
N LEU A 82 -4.75 2.30 10.39
CA LEU A 82 -3.66 3.24 10.12
C LEU A 82 -3.69 4.45 11.04
N GLN A 83 -4.87 4.97 11.38
CA GLN A 83 -5.01 6.06 12.35
C GLN A 83 -4.57 5.65 13.75
N MET A 84 -4.98 4.47 14.22
CA MET A 84 -4.59 3.94 15.53
C MET A 84 -3.09 3.70 15.64
N LEU A 85 -2.43 3.35 14.53
CA LEU A 85 -0.98 3.18 14.44
C LEU A 85 -0.22 4.52 14.29
N GLY A 86 -0.92 5.65 14.21
CA GLY A 86 -0.30 6.96 13.98
C GLY A 86 0.20 7.18 12.55
N LEU A 87 -0.28 6.37 11.60
CA LEU A 87 0.10 6.34 10.18
C LEU A 87 -1.00 6.86 9.26
N GLY A 88 -1.91 7.70 9.78
CA GLY A 88 -3.01 8.28 9.01
C GLY A 88 -2.56 9.12 7.81
N ASP A 89 -1.33 9.63 7.85
CA ASP A 89 -0.69 10.37 6.75
C ASP A 89 -0.43 9.49 5.50
N LEU A 90 -0.46 8.16 5.62
CA LEU A 90 -0.42 7.24 4.46
C LEU A 90 -1.68 7.33 3.59
N LEU A 91 -2.79 7.85 4.13
CA LEU A 91 -4.04 8.04 3.39
C LEU A 91 -4.00 9.30 2.52
N GLU A 92 -3.03 10.19 2.74
CA GLU A 92 -2.83 11.39 1.93
C GLU A 92 -2.10 11.03 0.64
N THR A 93 -2.53 11.59 -0.48
CA THR A 93 -1.75 11.50 -1.73
C THR A 93 -0.64 12.55 -1.67
N ARG A 94 0.62 12.12 -1.79
CA ARG A 94 1.76 13.03 -1.93
C ARG A 94 2.38 12.86 -3.32
N ALA A 95 2.59 14.00 -3.99
CA ALA A 95 3.20 14.12 -5.31
C ALA A 95 4.73 14.13 -5.22
#